data_AF-A0A9E4IRG8-F1
#
_entry.id   AF-A0A9E4IRG8-F1
#
_cell.length_a   1.000
_cell.length_b   1.000
_cell.length_c   1.000
_cell.angle_alpha   90.00
_cell.angle_beta   90.00
_cell.angle_gamma   90.00
#
_symmetry.space_group_name_H-M   'P 1'
#
loop_
_entity.id
_entity.type
_entity.pdbx_description
1 polymer ?
#
loop_
_entity_poly.entity_id
_entity_poly.type
_entity_poly.pdbx_seq_one_letter_code
_entity_poly.pdbx_strand_id
1 'polypeptide(L)'
;MQKTRDADREQLREQSLRALEAARARYENLYQDAPDMFASVTVDTERVVQCNATLLRATGYRRAELLGRPIRELHDPGSASALGRALDTARADGRAQDVELRLRRQDGDLLDVSLSMALIRDERHNYYYRSIWRDVTDRKRAEAALRRKQAELERSQAELRALAGRLLTAQDDERRRISRELHDDVNQRLAMLTLDVESLMASAPRSPRVTAERLAAVRDRLVELSDDVHGLAYGLHPSVLDHLGLKAALRSHVADLQRHGSLRIDLRIGELAEPVPPAVAACLYHVAQA
;
A
#
# COMPACT_ATOMS: atom_id res chain seq x y z
N MET A 1 21.71 -14.83 80.40
CA MET A 1 22.05 -15.21 79.01
C MET A 1 20.97 -16.03 78.30
N GLN A 2 20.19 -16.88 78.99
CA GLN A 2 19.08 -17.64 78.36
C GLN A 2 17.91 -16.74 77.89
N LYS A 3 17.44 -15.81 78.74
CA LYS A 3 16.33 -14.89 78.43
C LYS A 3 16.59 -13.96 77.22
N THR A 4 17.84 -13.56 77.00
CA THR A 4 18.22 -12.67 75.88
C THR A 4 18.22 -13.43 74.55
N ARG A 5 18.66 -14.70 74.54
CA ARG A 5 18.60 -15.58 73.36
C ARG A 5 17.18 -15.95 72.95
N ASP A 6 16.27 -16.07 73.92
CA ASP A 6 14.86 -16.36 73.64
C ASP A 6 14.13 -15.13 73.07
N ALA A 7 14.41 -13.92 73.59
CA ALA A 7 13.90 -12.67 73.03
C ALA A 7 14.41 -12.40 71.61
N ASP A 8 15.69 -12.67 71.33
CA ASP A 8 16.27 -12.53 69.98
C ASP A 8 15.65 -13.53 68.98
N ARG A 9 15.34 -14.76 69.41
CA ARG A 9 14.65 -15.77 68.58
C ARG A 9 13.20 -15.42 68.30
N GLU A 10 12.50 -14.87 69.27
CA GLU A 10 11.12 -14.41 69.11
C GLU A 10 11.03 -13.21 68.16
N GLN A 11 11.93 -12.23 68.33
CA GLN A 11 12.04 -11.09 67.43
C GLN A 11 12.39 -11.50 66.00
N LEU A 12 13.34 -12.43 65.80
CA LEU A 12 13.68 -12.95 64.47
C LEU A 12 12.50 -13.69 63.82
N ARG A 13 11.72 -14.44 64.60
CA ARG A 13 10.54 -15.15 64.11
C ARG A 13 9.45 -14.18 63.68
N GLU A 14 9.19 -13.14 64.46
CA GLU A 14 8.23 -12.08 64.10
C GLU A 14 8.66 -11.33 62.84
N GLN A 15 9.94 -10.97 62.72
CA GLN A 15 10.47 -10.34 61.51
C GLN A 15 10.35 -11.24 60.28
N SER A 16 10.64 -12.54 60.43
CA SER A 16 10.51 -13.52 59.34
C SER A 16 9.06 -13.71 58.91
N LEU A 17 8.11 -13.74 59.86
CA LEU A 17 6.69 -13.83 59.57
C LEU A 17 6.19 -12.59 58.83
N ARG A 18 6.54 -11.39 59.30
CA ARG A 18 6.19 -10.13 58.62
C ARG A 18 6.79 -10.05 57.22
N ALA A 19 8.04 -10.49 57.04
CA ALA A 19 8.68 -10.54 55.73
C ALA A 19 7.96 -11.50 54.78
N LEU A 20 7.54 -12.68 55.27
CA LEU A 20 6.79 -13.67 54.50
C LEU A 20 5.40 -13.14 54.12
N GLU A 21 4.68 -12.51 55.04
CA GLU A 21 3.37 -11.90 54.80
C GLU A 21 3.48 -10.78 53.75
N ALA A 22 4.46 -9.90 53.88
CA ALA A 22 4.70 -8.84 52.92
C ALA A 22 5.09 -9.38 51.54
N ALA A 23 5.92 -10.44 51.47
CA ALA A 23 6.28 -11.09 50.22
C ALA A 23 5.06 -11.77 49.56
N ARG A 24 4.23 -12.45 50.35
CA ARG A 24 2.99 -13.08 49.88
C ARG A 24 2.02 -12.04 49.32
N ALA A 25 1.79 -10.95 50.05
CA ALA A 25 0.90 -9.88 49.61
C ALA A 25 1.40 -9.23 48.30
N ARG A 26 2.72 -8.99 48.19
CA ARG A 26 3.32 -8.49 46.93
C ARG A 26 3.11 -9.44 45.76
N TYR A 27 3.38 -10.74 45.96
CA TYR A 27 3.15 -11.76 44.93
C TYR A 27 1.69 -11.81 44.50
N GLU A 28 0.76 -11.83 45.46
CA GLU A 28 -0.66 -11.90 45.18
C GLU A 28 -1.14 -10.68 44.40
N ASN A 29 -0.69 -9.48 44.76
CA ASN A 29 -1.01 -8.27 44.01
C ASN A 29 -0.50 -8.35 42.56
N LEU A 30 0.78 -8.68 42.36
CA LEU A 30 1.36 -8.81 41.02
C LEU A 30 0.65 -9.87 40.17
N TYR A 31 0.25 -10.99 40.78
CA TYR A 31 -0.47 -12.05 40.08
C TYR A 31 -1.89 -11.62 39.69
N GLN A 32 -2.63 -11.01 40.61
CA GLN A 32 -4.03 -10.62 40.39
C GLN A 32 -4.18 -9.43 39.44
N ASP A 33 -3.23 -8.49 39.47
CA ASP A 33 -3.26 -7.24 38.68
C ASP A 33 -2.45 -7.32 37.39
N ALA A 34 -1.88 -8.49 37.07
CA ALA A 34 -1.17 -8.69 35.82
C ALA A 34 -2.07 -8.41 34.60
N PRO A 35 -1.51 -7.81 33.53
CA PRO A 35 -2.27 -7.45 32.33
C PRO A 35 -2.73 -8.67 31.51
N ASP A 36 -1.99 -9.78 31.60
CA ASP A 36 -2.32 -11.02 30.92
C ASP A 36 -3.15 -11.94 31.84
N MET A 37 -3.95 -12.80 31.23
CA MET A 37 -4.74 -13.79 31.94
C MET A 37 -3.85 -14.95 32.35
N PHE A 38 -3.92 -15.36 33.62
CA PHE A 38 -3.14 -16.47 34.14
C PHE A 38 -4.03 -17.56 34.72
N ALA A 39 -3.66 -18.82 34.48
CA ALA A 39 -4.17 -19.96 35.22
C ALA A 39 -3.11 -21.04 35.41
N SER A 40 -3.23 -21.75 36.52
CA SER A 40 -2.58 -23.03 36.74
C SER A 40 -3.62 -24.13 36.57
N VAL A 41 -3.28 -25.17 35.82
CA VAL A 41 -4.19 -26.24 35.43
C VAL A 41 -3.52 -27.58 35.69
N THR A 42 -4.22 -28.54 36.27
CA THR A 42 -3.70 -29.90 36.45
C THR A 42 -3.46 -30.61 35.10
N VAL A 43 -2.42 -31.44 35.02
CA VAL A 43 -2.08 -32.13 33.75
C VAL A 43 -3.00 -33.32 33.46
N ASP A 44 -3.47 -34.00 34.51
CA ASP A 44 -4.25 -35.23 34.43
C ASP A 44 -5.73 -34.99 34.11
N THR A 45 -6.31 -33.98 34.76
CA THR A 45 -7.75 -33.68 34.74
C THR A 45 -8.06 -32.38 34.01
N GLU A 46 -7.03 -31.61 33.63
CA GLU A 46 -7.13 -30.31 32.96
C GLU A 46 -7.97 -29.30 33.73
N ARG A 47 -8.02 -29.42 35.06
CA ARG A 47 -8.84 -28.59 35.93
C ARG A 47 -8.08 -27.39 36.42
N VAL A 48 -8.75 -26.23 36.42
CA VAL A 48 -8.16 -24.99 36.93
C VAL A 48 -7.98 -25.09 38.45
N VAL A 49 -6.74 -24.98 38.92
CA VAL A 49 -6.43 -24.93 40.35
C VAL A 49 -6.24 -23.50 40.86
N GLN A 50 -5.82 -22.60 39.97
CA GLN A 50 -5.60 -21.20 40.29
C GLN A 50 -5.83 -20.34 39.05
N CYS A 51 -6.35 -19.14 39.25
CA CYS A 51 -6.45 -18.11 38.21
C CYS A 51 -6.36 -16.70 38.79
N ASN A 52 -5.91 -15.75 37.99
CA ASN A 52 -5.87 -14.33 38.36
C ASN A 52 -7.19 -13.61 38.05
N ALA A 53 -7.36 -12.42 38.63
CA ALA A 53 -8.54 -11.59 38.43
C ALA A 53 -8.71 -11.15 36.97
N THR A 54 -7.62 -10.99 36.21
CA THR A 54 -7.68 -10.65 34.79
C THR A 54 -8.38 -11.73 33.96
N LEU A 55 -8.11 -13.02 34.19
CA LEU A 55 -8.85 -14.10 33.52
C LEU A 55 -10.35 -14.03 33.83
N LEU A 56 -10.72 -13.76 35.08
CA LEU A 56 -12.13 -13.63 35.49
C LEU A 56 -12.81 -12.46 34.77
N ARG A 57 -12.20 -11.27 34.80
CA ARG A 57 -12.73 -10.08 34.13
C ARG A 57 -12.84 -10.25 32.62
N ALA A 58 -11.82 -10.84 31.99
CA ALA A 58 -11.76 -11.01 30.55
C ALA A 58 -12.74 -12.08 30.04
N THR A 59 -13.04 -13.11 30.84
CA THR A 59 -13.96 -14.19 30.44
C THR A 59 -15.38 -14.02 30.97
N GLY A 60 -15.58 -13.16 31.97
CA GLY A 60 -16.88 -12.90 32.62
C GLY A 60 -17.21 -13.88 33.75
N TYR A 61 -16.51 -15.01 33.86
CA TYR A 61 -16.81 -16.03 34.87
C TYR A 61 -16.43 -15.60 36.29
N ARG A 62 -17.18 -16.13 37.27
CA ARG A 62 -16.82 -16.03 38.69
C ARG A 62 -15.77 -17.06 39.05
N ARG A 63 -14.93 -16.73 40.05
CA ARG A 63 -13.88 -17.64 40.56
C ARG A 63 -14.42 -19.03 40.92
N ALA A 64 -15.56 -19.09 41.61
CA ALA A 64 -16.19 -20.34 42.03
C ALA A 64 -16.68 -21.21 40.86
N GLU A 65 -16.92 -20.62 39.69
CA GLU A 65 -17.36 -21.33 38.48
C GLU A 65 -16.18 -21.86 37.65
N LEU A 66 -15.00 -21.25 37.81
CA LEU A 66 -13.78 -21.65 37.10
C LEU A 66 -12.91 -22.60 37.87
N LEU A 67 -12.77 -22.43 39.19
CA LEU A 67 -11.95 -23.36 39.99
C LEU A 67 -12.53 -24.77 39.93
N GLY A 68 -11.66 -25.75 39.65
CA GLY A 68 -12.03 -27.14 39.45
C GLY A 68 -12.66 -27.44 38.10
N ARG A 69 -12.99 -26.45 37.27
CA ARG A 69 -13.56 -26.67 35.93
C ARG A 69 -12.47 -27.05 34.92
N PRO A 70 -12.74 -27.93 33.93
CA PRO A 70 -11.81 -28.19 32.85
C PRO A 70 -11.54 -26.94 32.00
N ILE A 71 -10.27 -26.51 31.90
CA ILE A 71 -9.91 -25.26 31.20
C ILE A 71 -10.26 -25.29 29.70
N ARG A 72 -10.29 -26.48 29.10
CA ARG A 72 -10.66 -26.68 27.69
C ARG A 72 -12.09 -26.25 27.38
N GLU A 73 -13.00 -26.23 28.35
CA GLU A 73 -14.40 -25.81 28.14
C GLU A 73 -14.54 -24.30 27.87
N LEU A 74 -13.53 -23.53 28.29
CA LEU A 74 -13.42 -22.10 27.99
C LEU A 74 -12.86 -21.87 26.59
N HIS A 75 -12.33 -22.87 25.91
CA HIS A 75 -11.80 -22.70 24.56
C HIS A 75 -12.92 -22.92 23.53
N ASP A 76 -12.91 -22.13 22.47
CA ASP A 76 -13.76 -22.32 21.30
C ASP A 76 -13.50 -23.72 20.70
N PRO A 77 -14.55 -24.50 20.36
CA PRO A 77 -14.38 -25.81 19.72
C PRO A 77 -13.54 -25.76 18.44
N GLY A 78 -13.61 -24.67 17.66
CA GLY A 78 -12.76 -24.46 16.49
C GLY A 78 -11.26 -24.35 16.81
N SER A 79 -10.91 -24.06 18.06
CA SER A 79 -9.53 -23.98 18.56
C SER A 79 -8.99 -25.31 19.10
N ALA A 80 -9.80 -26.38 19.15
CA ALA A 80 -9.43 -27.66 19.78
C ALA A 80 -8.16 -28.28 19.19
N SER A 81 -8.00 -28.24 17.86
CA SER A 81 -6.81 -28.80 17.19
C SER A 81 -5.53 -28.05 17.56
N ALA A 82 -5.59 -26.71 17.63
CA ALA A 82 -4.44 -25.89 17.99
C ALA A 82 -4.10 -26.03 19.48
N LEU A 83 -5.11 -26.12 20.35
CA LEU A 83 -4.91 -26.42 21.77
C LEU A 83 -4.27 -27.80 21.98
N GLY A 84 -4.72 -28.83 21.25
CA GLY A 84 -4.13 -30.17 21.29
C GLY A 84 -2.64 -30.14 20.94
N ARG A 85 -2.27 -29.49 19.83
CA ARG A 85 -0.86 -29.30 19.45
C ARG A 85 -0.07 -28.56 20.54
N ALA A 86 -0.63 -27.51 21.14
CA ALA A 86 0.03 -26.78 22.21
C ALA A 86 0.32 -27.66 23.43
N LEU A 87 -0.65 -28.51 23.82
CA LEU A 87 -0.48 -29.47 24.91
C LEU A 87 0.58 -30.52 24.59
N ASP A 88 0.60 -31.04 23.36
CA ASP A 88 1.59 -32.03 22.93
C ASP A 88 3.00 -31.44 22.91
N THR A 89 3.17 -30.23 22.35
CA THR A 89 4.44 -29.48 22.40
C THR A 89 4.86 -29.19 23.84
N ALA A 90 3.94 -28.77 24.71
CA ALA A 90 4.26 -28.52 26.11
C ALA A 90 4.68 -29.80 26.87
N ARG A 91 4.14 -30.98 26.49
CA ARG A 91 4.56 -32.27 27.05
C ARG A 91 5.93 -32.71 26.55
N ALA A 92 6.21 -32.52 25.26
CA ALA A 92 7.47 -32.93 24.64
C ALA A 92 8.62 -32.00 25.03
N ASP A 93 8.40 -30.68 24.92
CA ASP A 93 9.45 -29.66 24.99
C ASP A 93 9.41 -28.84 26.29
N GLY A 94 8.45 -29.16 27.18
CA GLY A 94 8.23 -28.48 28.46
C GLY A 94 7.48 -27.13 28.35
N ARG A 95 7.26 -26.61 27.14
CA ARG A 95 6.51 -25.36 26.90
C ARG A 95 5.96 -25.26 25.48
N ALA A 96 4.86 -24.52 25.33
CA ALA A 96 4.35 -24.04 24.05
C ALA A 96 4.16 -22.52 24.14
N GLN A 97 4.41 -21.80 23.04
CA GLN A 97 4.40 -20.33 23.02
C GLN A 97 3.61 -19.81 21.83
N ASP A 98 3.02 -18.62 22.03
CA ASP A 98 2.34 -17.81 21.02
C ASP A 98 1.27 -18.53 20.17
N VAL A 99 0.58 -19.52 20.76
CA VAL A 99 -0.45 -20.29 20.05
C VAL A 99 -1.74 -19.48 20.01
N GLU A 100 -2.14 -19.03 18.83
CA GLU A 100 -3.38 -18.29 18.66
C GLU A 100 -4.61 -19.20 18.79
N LEU A 101 -5.52 -18.82 19.69
CA LEU A 101 -6.76 -19.55 20.00
C LEU A 101 -7.87 -18.53 20.27
N ARG A 102 -9.08 -19.04 20.50
CA ARG A 102 -10.20 -18.24 20.99
C ARG A 102 -10.74 -18.80 22.30
N LEU A 103 -10.97 -17.93 23.26
CA LEU A 103 -11.74 -18.26 24.46
C LEU A 103 -13.21 -17.89 24.24
N ARG A 104 -14.10 -18.67 24.82
CA ARG A 104 -15.52 -18.39 24.92
C ARG A 104 -15.83 -17.80 26.28
N ARG A 105 -16.32 -16.57 26.28
CA ARG A 105 -16.79 -15.83 27.45
C ARG A 105 -18.09 -16.45 27.99
N GLN A 106 -18.48 -16.07 29.21
CA GLN A 106 -19.71 -16.58 29.84
C GLN A 106 -20.98 -16.18 29.09
N ASP A 107 -20.98 -15.02 28.45
CA ASP A 107 -22.06 -14.51 27.58
C ASP A 107 -22.12 -15.19 26.20
N GLY A 108 -21.09 -15.98 25.85
CA GLY A 108 -20.97 -16.69 24.58
C GLY A 108 -20.06 -16.00 23.56
N ASP A 109 -19.62 -14.78 23.80
CA ASP A 109 -18.72 -14.05 22.89
C ASP A 109 -17.33 -14.69 22.84
N LEU A 110 -16.65 -14.50 21.70
CA LEU A 110 -15.30 -15.01 21.49
C LEU A 110 -14.25 -13.94 21.76
N LEU A 111 -13.21 -14.33 22.46
CA LEU A 111 -12.03 -13.53 22.75
C LEU A 111 -10.82 -14.11 22.03
N ASP A 112 -10.22 -13.35 21.12
CA ASP A 112 -8.99 -13.75 20.45
C ASP A 112 -7.82 -13.64 21.43
N VAL A 113 -7.13 -14.77 21.62
CA VAL A 113 -6.01 -14.85 22.57
C VAL A 113 -4.78 -15.51 21.94
N SER A 114 -3.62 -15.15 22.47
CA SER A 114 -2.37 -15.89 22.25
C SER A 114 -2.01 -16.64 23.54
N LEU A 115 -1.95 -17.96 23.45
CA LEU A 115 -1.66 -18.86 24.57
C LEU A 115 -0.18 -19.23 24.60
N SER A 116 0.44 -18.97 25.74
CA SER A 116 1.71 -19.57 26.12
C SER A 116 1.54 -20.40 27.38
N MET A 117 2.07 -21.62 27.38
CA MET A 117 1.99 -22.53 28.53
C MET A 117 3.32 -23.20 28.80
N ALA A 118 3.59 -23.45 30.08
CA ALA A 118 4.76 -24.22 30.51
C ALA A 118 4.34 -25.35 31.45
N LEU A 119 4.94 -26.52 31.28
CA LEU A 119 4.81 -27.63 32.20
C LEU A 119 5.71 -27.36 33.41
N ILE A 120 5.11 -27.26 34.58
CA ILE A 120 5.81 -26.98 35.84
C ILE A 120 5.57 -28.10 36.85
N ARG A 121 6.54 -28.32 37.73
CA ARG A 121 6.45 -29.29 38.83
C ARG A 121 6.49 -28.55 40.16
N ASP A 122 5.58 -28.86 41.08
CA ASP A 122 5.60 -28.31 42.44
C ASP A 122 6.55 -29.09 43.37
N GLU A 123 6.75 -28.58 44.59
CA GLU A 123 7.57 -29.20 45.65
C GLU A 123 7.04 -30.58 46.09
N ARG A 124 5.76 -30.87 45.83
CA ARG A 124 5.10 -32.14 46.12
C ARG A 124 5.14 -33.11 44.94
N HIS A 125 5.89 -32.76 43.89
CA HIS A 125 6.07 -33.53 42.67
C HIS A 125 4.81 -33.65 41.77
N ASN A 126 3.81 -32.80 41.95
CA ASN A 126 2.68 -32.70 41.04
C ASN A 126 3.01 -31.82 39.84
N TYR A 127 2.49 -32.18 38.68
CA TYR A 127 2.67 -31.43 37.44
C TYR A 127 1.46 -30.55 37.13
N TYR A 128 1.71 -29.32 36.68
CA TYR A 128 0.70 -28.37 36.24
C TYR A 128 1.12 -27.72 34.93
N TYR A 129 0.13 -27.34 34.12
CA TYR A 129 0.31 -26.34 33.09
C TYR A 129 0.12 -24.96 33.71
N ARG A 130 1.14 -24.11 33.62
CA ARG A 130 1.00 -22.68 33.86
C ARG A 130 0.75 -21.99 32.54
N SER A 131 -0.47 -21.51 32.37
CA SER A 131 -0.99 -20.94 31.14
C SER A 131 -1.15 -19.43 31.25
N ILE A 132 -0.78 -18.76 30.17
CA ILE A 132 -0.84 -17.32 29.97
C ILE A 132 -1.66 -17.09 28.71
N TRP A 133 -2.73 -16.33 28.79
CA TRP A 133 -3.46 -15.86 27.62
C TRP A 133 -3.32 -14.35 27.53
N ARG A 134 -2.79 -13.88 26.40
CA ARG A 134 -2.76 -12.47 26.03
C ARG A 134 -3.93 -12.17 25.11
N ASP A 135 -4.71 -11.15 25.42
CA ASP A 135 -5.73 -10.65 24.49
C ASP A 135 -5.05 -10.04 23.26
N VAL A 136 -5.38 -10.55 22.08
CA VAL A 136 -4.83 -10.09 20.80
C VAL A 136 -5.92 -9.57 19.86
N THR A 137 -7.10 -9.28 20.38
CA THR A 137 -8.27 -8.82 19.61
C THR A 137 -7.96 -7.55 18.83
N ASP A 138 -7.42 -6.53 19.51
CA ASP A 138 -7.13 -5.24 18.86
C ASP A 138 -5.99 -5.37 17.84
N ARG A 139 -4.96 -6.17 18.15
CA ARG A 139 -3.88 -6.48 17.21
C ARG A 139 -4.44 -7.13 15.94
N LYS A 140 -5.27 -8.17 16.07
CA LYS A 140 -5.90 -8.85 14.93
C LYS A 140 -6.82 -7.94 14.12
N ARG A 141 -7.59 -7.07 14.78
CA ARG A 141 -8.43 -6.07 14.11
C ARG A 141 -7.59 -5.09 13.30
N ALA A 142 -6.50 -4.59 13.86
CA ALA A 142 -5.57 -3.70 13.17
C ALA A 142 -4.90 -4.38 11.97
N GLU A 143 -4.41 -5.61 12.14
CA GLU A 143 -3.82 -6.39 11.04
C GLU A 143 -4.82 -6.66 9.91
N ALA A 144 -6.07 -7.00 10.24
CA ALA A 144 -7.13 -7.22 9.26
C ALA A 144 -7.49 -5.93 8.51
N ALA A 145 -7.55 -4.79 9.21
CA ALA A 145 -7.80 -3.48 8.59
C ALA A 145 -6.67 -3.09 7.64
N LEU A 146 -5.41 -3.29 8.05
CA LEU A 146 -4.24 -3.03 7.21
C LEU A 146 -4.26 -3.89 5.94
N ARG A 147 -4.52 -5.20 6.07
CA ARG A 147 -4.62 -6.11 4.91
C ARG A 147 -5.71 -5.68 3.92
N ARG A 148 -6.87 -5.23 4.43
CA ARG A 148 -7.95 -4.71 3.57
C ARG A 148 -7.51 -3.47 2.82
N LYS A 149 -6.87 -2.52 3.50
CA LYS A 149 -6.36 -1.28 2.88
C LYS A 149 -5.29 -1.55 1.83
N GLN A 150 -4.40 -2.50 2.08
CA GLN A 150 -3.39 -2.91 1.11
C GLN A 150 -4.03 -3.49 -0.15
N ALA A 151 -5.02 -4.37 0.00
CA ALA A 151 -5.75 -4.95 -1.14
C ALA A 151 -6.55 -3.90 -1.93
N GLU A 152 -7.14 -2.91 -1.26
CA GLU A 152 -7.81 -1.76 -1.91
C GLU A 152 -6.82 -0.93 -2.73
N LEU A 153 -5.64 -0.63 -2.16
CA LEU A 153 -4.60 0.13 -2.83
C LEU A 153 -4.07 -0.58 -4.08
N GLU A 154 -3.80 -1.89 -3.97
CA GLU A 154 -3.31 -2.70 -5.10
C GLU A 154 -4.32 -2.72 -6.26
N ARG A 155 -5.62 -2.84 -5.95
CA ARG A 155 -6.68 -2.75 -6.97
C ARG A 155 -6.73 -1.39 -7.63
N SER A 156 -6.73 -0.31 -6.85
CA SER A 156 -6.74 1.06 -7.39
C SER A 156 -5.52 1.34 -8.27
N GLN A 157 -4.33 0.87 -7.87
CA GLN A 157 -3.12 0.98 -8.69
C GLN A 157 -3.22 0.20 -10.01
N ALA A 158 -3.79 -1.00 -9.99
CA ALA A 158 -4.02 -1.78 -11.20
C ALA A 158 -5.02 -1.09 -12.16
N GLU A 159 -6.10 -0.53 -11.62
CA GLU A 159 -7.08 0.24 -12.39
C GLU A 159 -6.47 1.49 -13.03
N LEU A 160 -5.66 2.25 -12.27
CA LEU A 160 -4.96 3.42 -12.79
C LEU A 160 -3.98 3.06 -13.91
N ARG A 161 -3.21 1.97 -13.75
CA ARG A 161 -2.30 1.48 -14.80
C ARG A 161 -3.07 1.06 -16.05
N ALA A 162 -4.19 0.37 -15.89
CA ALA A 162 -5.04 -0.04 -17.02
C ALA A 162 -5.68 1.16 -17.73
N LEU A 163 -6.12 2.18 -17.00
CA LEU A 163 -6.63 3.41 -17.58
C LEU A 163 -5.53 4.19 -18.33
N ALA A 164 -4.35 4.33 -17.73
CA ALA A 164 -3.21 5.00 -18.37
C ALA A 164 -2.81 4.28 -19.67
N GLY A 165 -2.77 2.94 -19.66
CA GLY A 165 -2.51 2.15 -20.87
C GLY A 165 -3.52 2.41 -21.98
N ARG A 166 -4.83 2.41 -21.66
CA ARG A 166 -5.89 2.72 -22.64
C ARG A 166 -5.78 4.14 -23.20
N LEU A 167 -5.44 5.12 -22.36
CA LEU A 167 -5.31 6.51 -22.79
C LEU A 167 -4.12 6.69 -23.74
N LEU A 168 -2.99 6.05 -23.45
CA LEU A 168 -1.83 6.05 -24.34
C LEU A 168 -2.15 5.39 -25.69
N THR A 169 -2.79 4.23 -25.69
CA THR A 169 -3.20 3.56 -26.93
C THR A 169 -4.17 4.42 -27.75
N ALA A 170 -5.17 5.02 -27.10
CA ALA A 170 -6.11 5.93 -27.78
C ALA A 170 -5.40 7.16 -28.37
N GLN A 171 -4.41 7.72 -27.67
CA GLN A 171 -3.62 8.84 -28.16
C GLN A 171 -2.76 8.45 -29.37
N ASP A 172 -2.12 7.29 -29.34
CA ASP A 172 -1.32 6.79 -30.46
C ASP A 172 -2.17 6.50 -31.70
N ASP A 173 -3.35 5.91 -31.51
CA ASP A 173 -4.31 5.64 -32.60
C ASP A 173 -4.82 6.94 -33.22
N GLU A 174 -5.10 7.94 -32.41
CA GLU A 174 -5.53 9.26 -32.88
C GLU A 174 -4.42 9.97 -33.66
N ARG A 175 -3.17 9.93 -33.17
CA ARG A 175 -2.01 10.45 -33.92
C ARG A 175 -1.85 9.77 -35.28
N ARG A 176 -2.00 8.44 -35.33
CA ARG A 176 -1.94 7.67 -36.59
C ARG A 176 -3.11 7.99 -37.53
N ARG A 177 -4.29 8.29 -36.99
CA ARG A 177 -5.47 8.71 -37.77
C ARG A 177 -5.21 10.08 -38.40
N ILE A 178 -4.81 11.06 -37.59
CA ILE A 178 -4.52 12.42 -38.06
C ILE A 178 -3.41 12.39 -39.12
N SER A 179 -2.31 11.67 -38.87
CA SER A 179 -1.22 11.57 -39.85
C SER A 179 -1.67 11.00 -41.19
N ARG A 180 -2.62 10.05 -41.21
CA ARG A 180 -3.18 9.50 -42.44
C ARG A 180 -4.06 10.52 -43.17
N GLU A 181 -4.99 11.14 -42.45
CA GLU A 181 -5.89 12.17 -43.03
C GLU A 181 -5.11 13.34 -43.61
N LEU A 182 -4.04 13.77 -42.95
CA LEU A 182 -3.15 14.80 -43.46
C LEU A 182 -2.39 14.37 -44.70
N HIS A 183 -1.81 13.17 -44.68
CA HIS A 183 -1.10 12.64 -45.85
C HIS A 183 -2.04 12.52 -47.06
N ASP A 184 -3.29 12.14 -46.85
CA ASP A 184 -4.29 12.04 -47.91
C ASP A 184 -4.68 13.43 -48.48
N ASP A 185 -4.93 14.43 -47.64
CA ASP A 185 -5.22 15.82 -48.08
C ASP A 185 -4.02 16.43 -48.85
N VAL A 186 -2.81 16.30 -48.31
CA VAL A 186 -1.58 16.80 -48.95
C VAL A 186 -1.37 16.16 -50.30
N ASN A 187 -1.51 14.83 -50.41
CA ASN A 187 -1.34 14.14 -51.68
C ASN A 187 -2.41 14.52 -52.70
N GLN A 188 -3.66 14.73 -52.29
CA GLN A 188 -4.71 15.21 -53.19
C GLN A 188 -4.37 16.60 -53.76
N ARG A 189 -3.91 17.52 -52.91
CA ARG A 189 -3.52 18.88 -53.34
C ARG A 189 -2.29 18.84 -54.25
N LEU A 190 -1.29 18.01 -53.95
CA LEU A 190 -0.12 17.81 -54.81
C LEU A 190 -0.52 17.22 -56.18
N ALA A 191 -1.45 16.27 -56.22
CA ALA A 191 -1.94 15.70 -57.47
C ALA A 191 -2.64 16.76 -58.35
N MET A 192 -3.45 17.62 -57.74
CA MET A 192 -4.08 18.75 -58.45
C MET A 192 -3.06 19.74 -59.01
N LEU A 193 -2.04 20.09 -58.22
CA LEU A 193 -0.92 20.93 -58.68
C LEU A 193 -0.17 20.30 -59.85
N THR A 194 0.05 18.98 -59.81
CA THR A 194 0.71 18.24 -60.88
C THR A 194 -0.10 18.31 -62.18
N LEU A 195 -1.42 18.09 -62.11
CA LEU A 195 -2.31 18.21 -63.27
C LEU A 195 -2.37 19.64 -63.83
N ASP A 196 -2.36 20.66 -62.97
CA ASP A 196 -2.31 22.07 -63.39
C ASP A 196 -1.02 22.37 -64.18
N VAL A 197 0.12 21.84 -63.73
CA VAL A 197 1.43 21.97 -64.41
C VAL A 197 1.45 21.19 -65.73
N GLU A 198 0.97 19.95 -65.75
CA GLU A 198 0.87 19.15 -66.98
C GLU A 198 -0.04 19.82 -68.02
N SER A 199 -1.16 20.41 -67.59
CA SER A 199 -2.05 21.18 -68.46
C SER A 199 -1.35 22.39 -69.08
N LEU A 200 -0.52 23.09 -68.30
CA LEU A 200 0.32 24.19 -68.79
C LEU A 200 1.37 23.74 -69.80
N MET A 201 1.95 22.55 -69.62
CA MET A 201 2.94 21.98 -70.54
C MET A 201 2.31 21.46 -71.84
N ALA A 202 1.11 20.89 -71.77
CA ALA A 202 0.43 20.27 -72.92
C ALA A 202 -0.33 21.27 -73.81
N SER A 203 -0.63 22.47 -73.32
CA SER A 203 -1.34 23.49 -74.09
C SER A 203 -0.39 24.33 -74.95
N ALA A 204 -0.74 24.55 -76.22
CA ALA A 204 0.02 25.46 -77.10
C ALA A 204 0.09 26.86 -76.46
N PRO A 205 1.24 27.55 -76.54
CA PRO A 205 1.45 28.81 -75.82
C PRO A 205 0.35 29.81 -76.18
N ARG A 206 -0.55 30.06 -75.22
CA ARG A 206 -1.45 31.22 -75.24
C ARG A 206 -0.60 32.49 -75.08
N SER A 207 -1.25 33.65 -75.18
CA SER A 207 -0.65 34.94 -74.82
C SER A 207 0.25 34.81 -73.58
N PRO A 208 1.49 35.33 -73.59
CA PRO A 208 2.44 35.24 -72.48
C PRO A 208 1.84 35.68 -71.13
N ARG A 209 0.90 36.63 -71.16
CA ARG A 209 0.19 37.13 -69.99
C ARG A 209 -0.69 36.06 -69.33
N VAL A 210 -1.42 35.26 -70.12
CA VAL A 210 -2.32 34.20 -69.61
C VAL A 210 -1.52 33.06 -69.00
N THR A 211 -0.36 32.73 -69.59
CA THR A 211 0.55 31.72 -69.06
C THR A 211 1.17 32.16 -67.73
N ALA A 212 1.57 33.44 -67.62
CA ALA A 212 2.11 34.01 -66.38
C ALA A 212 1.07 34.05 -65.25
N GLU A 213 -0.19 34.42 -65.55
CA GLU A 213 -1.29 34.43 -64.58
C GLU A 213 -1.58 33.01 -64.02
N ARG A 214 -1.59 31.99 -64.89
CA ARG A 214 -1.76 30.60 -64.45
C ARG A 214 -0.57 30.06 -63.64
N LEU A 215 0.65 30.41 -64.03
CA LEU A 215 1.86 30.02 -63.28
C LEU A 215 1.89 30.66 -61.89
N ALA A 216 1.46 31.92 -61.77
CA ALA A 216 1.30 32.59 -60.49
C ALA A 216 0.28 31.88 -59.60
N ALA A 217 -0.87 31.45 -60.16
CA ALA A 217 -1.87 30.70 -59.40
C ALA A 217 -1.36 29.33 -58.88
N VAL A 218 -0.57 28.61 -59.68
CA VAL A 218 0.08 27.36 -59.25
C VAL A 218 1.10 27.62 -58.14
N ARG A 219 1.93 28.67 -58.28
CA ARG A 219 2.88 29.08 -57.23
C ARG A 219 2.16 29.43 -55.93
N ASP A 220 1.08 30.20 -55.99
CA ASP A 220 0.38 30.66 -54.79
C ASP A 220 -0.24 29.47 -54.03
N ARG A 221 -0.84 28.49 -54.74
CA ARG A 221 -1.32 27.24 -54.14
C ARG A 221 -0.20 26.36 -53.56
N LEU A 222 0.98 26.35 -54.18
CA LEU A 222 2.13 25.62 -53.65
C LEU A 222 2.63 26.23 -52.33
N VAL A 223 2.68 27.56 -52.26
CA VAL A 223 3.06 28.29 -51.04
C VAL A 223 2.05 28.02 -49.93
N GLU A 224 0.75 28.12 -50.22
CA GLU A 224 -0.31 27.80 -49.27
C GLU A 224 -0.22 26.35 -48.74
N LEU A 225 0.01 25.38 -49.64
CA LEU A 225 0.22 23.98 -49.24
C LEU A 225 1.46 23.78 -48.37
N SER A 226 2.55 24.47 -48.68
CA SER A 226 3.79 24.40 -47.89
C SER A 226 3.59 24.97 -46.48
N ASP A 227 2.89 26.10 -46.38
CA ASP A 227 2.59 26.74 -45.10
C ASP A 227 1.65 25.86 -44.25
N ASP A 228 0.62 25.26 -44.85
CA ASP A 228 -0.28 24.32 -44.19
C ASP A 228 0.46 23.09 -43.65
N VAL A 229 1.31 22.45 -44.48
CA VAL A 229 2.12 21.29 -44.08
C VAL A 229 3.08 21.65 -42.95
N HIS A 230 3.71 22.82 -43.01
CA HIS A 230 4.64 23.27 -41.99
C HIS A 230 3.93 23.53 -40.65
N GLY A 231 2.77 24.19 -40.66
CA GLY A 231 1.95 24.43 -39.47
C GLY A 231 1.47 23.13 -38.82
N LEU A 232 1.03 22.17 -39.63
CA LEU A 232 0.56 20.86 -39.16
C LEU A 232 1.68 19.97 -38.61
N ALA A 233 2.84 19.95 -39.27
CA ALA A 233 4.02 19.22 -38.78
C ALA A 233 4.48 19.73 -37.41
N TYR A 234 4.39 21.04 -37.20
CA TYR A 234 4.69 21.68 -35.91
C TYR A 234 3.70 21.31 -34.80
N GLY A 235 2.43 21.14 -35.15
CA GLY A 235 1.37 20.73 -34.22
C GLY A 235 1.40 19.26 -33.85
N LEU A 236 1.91 18.38 -34.72
CA LEU A 236 1.81 16.92 -34.56
C LEU A 236 3.08 16.22 -34.09
N HIS A 237 4.26 16.80 -34.33
CA HIS A 237 5.51 16.17 -33.93
C HIS A 237 6.45 17.21 -33.30
N PRO A 238 6.84 17.03 -32.03
CA PRO A 238 7.94 17.79 -31.45
C PRO A 238 9.29 17.29 -32.00
N SER A 239 9.51 17.33 -33.32
CA SER A 239 10.82 17.00 -33.92
C SER A 239 11.94 17.93 -33.40
N VAL A 240 11.56 19.10 -32.86
CA VAL A 240 12.45 20.00 -32.13
C VAL A 240 12.97 19.39 -30.81
N LEU A 241 12.20 18.53 -30.13
CA LEU A 241 12.67 17.86 -28.91
C LEU A 241 13.77 16.84 -29.18
N ASP A 242 13.68 16.11 -30.29
CA ASP A 242 14.60 15.03 -30.62
C ASP A 242 15.97 15.51 -31.13
N HIS A 243 16.06 16.74 -31.67
CA HIS A 243 17.29 17.29 -32.23
C HIS A 243 17.86 18.50 -31.49
N LEU A 244 17.02 19.28 -30.81
CA LEU A 244 17.42 20.55 -30.18
C LEU A 244 17.14 20.58 -28.66
N GLY A 245 16.43 19.58 -28.13
CA GLY A 245 16.12 19.44 -26.71
C GLY A 245 14.98 20.36 -26.21
N LEU A 246 14.47 20.06 -25.01
CA LEU A 246 13.29 20.71 -24.41
C LEU A 246 13.37 22.25 -24.38
N LYS A 247 14.56 22.80 -24.06
CA LYS A 247 14.78 24.26 -23.97
C LYS A 247 14.54 24.95 -25.32
N ALA A 248 15.06 24.37 -26.39
CA ALA A 248 14.89 24.92 -27.73
C ALA A 248 13.45 24.76 -28.21
N ALA A 249 12.83 23.60 -27.94
CA ALA A 249 11.44 23.33 -28.28
C ALA A 249 10.48 24.36 -27.66
N LEU A 250 10.62 24.65 -26.36
CA LEU A 250 9.78 25.64 -25.67
C LEU A 250 9.97 27.07 -26.21
N ARG A 251 11.22 27.48 -26.49
CA ARG A 251 11.49 28.81 -27.08
C ARG A 251 10.88 28.96 -28.46
N SER A 252 11.00 27.92 -29.28
CA SER A 252 10.46 27.91 -30.64
C SER A 252 8.93 27.97 -30.62
N HIS A 253 8.29 27.19 -29.75
CA HIS A 253 6.84 27.21 -29.58
C HIS A 253 6.31 28.58 -29.14
N VAL A 254 6.96 29.23 -28.16
CA VAL A 254 6.58 30.59 -27.74
C VAL A 254 6.75 31.60 -28.87
N ALA A 255 7.84 31.52 -29.64
CA ALA A 255 8.06 32.40 -30.78
C ALA A 255 7.01 32.23 -31.89
N ASP A 256 6.51 31.01 -32.13
CA ASP A 256 5.42 30.77 -33.07
C ASP A 256 4.06 31.28 -32.58
N LEU A 257 3.76 31.09 -31.29
CA LEU A 257 2.54 31.64 -30.67
C LEU A 257 2.51 33.17 -30.72
N GLN A 258 3.65 33.82 -30.54
CA GLN A 258 3.76 35.27 -30.63
C GLN A 258 3.71 35.80 -32.07
N ARG A 259 4.08 34.98 -33.07
CA ARG A 259 3.97 35.36 -34.49
C ARG A 259 2.54 35.32 -35.00
N HIS A 260 1.75 34.35 -34.56
CA HIS A 260 0.38 34.13 -35.04
C HIS A 260 -0.71 34.61 -34.08
N GLY A 261 -0.35 34.96 -32.84
CA GLY A 261 -1.28 35.44 -31.81
C GLY A 261 -0.99 36.86 -31.34
N SER A 262 -1.98 37.48 -30.69
CA SER A 262 -1.87 38.83 -30.09
C SER A 262 -1.31 38.83 -28.66
N LEU A 263 -0.82 37.69 -28.17
CA LEU A 263 -0.31 37.51 -26.81
C LEU A 263 1.20 37.80 -26.75
N ARG A 264 1.64 38.59 -25.76
CA ARG A 264 3.06 38.69 -25.39
C ARG A 264 3.37 37.70 -24.29
N ILE A 265 4.26 36.76 -24.56
CA ILE A 265 4.65 35.69 -23.63
C ILE A 265 6.13 35.91 -23.27
N ASP A 266 6.42 36.00 -21.97
CA ASP A 266 7.80 36.05 -21.43
C ASP A 266 8.17 34.64 -20.93
N LEU A 267 9.05 33.93 -21.66
CA LEU A 267 9.47 32.58 -21.34
C LEU A 267 10.73 32.59 -20.47
N ARG A 268 10.61 32.10 -19.23
CA ARG A 268 11.74 31.92 -18.32
C ARG A 268 12.00 30.44 -18.07
N ILE A 269 13.21 29.99 -18.41
CA ILE A 269 13.64 28.60 -18.21
C ILE A 269 14.81 28.59 -17.23
N GLY A 270 14.64 27.91 -16.10
CA GLY A 270 15.70 27.74 -15.09
C GLY A 270 16.81 26.77 -15.51
N GLU A 271 17.70 26.46 -14.58
CA GLU A 271 18.65 25.35 -14.75
C GLU A 271 17.89 24.02 -14.80
N LEU A 272 18.15 23.25 -15.84
CA LEU A 272 17.65 21.90 -16.01
C LEU A 272 18.83 20.96 -15.73
N ALA A 273 18.59 19.88 -14.98
CA ALA A 273 19.55 18.80 -14.88
C ALA A 273 19.63 18.09 -16.24
N GLU A 274 20.69 18.34 -17.00
CA GLU A 274 20.92 17.67 -18.29
C GLU A 274 21.69 16.35 -18.09
N PRO A 275 21.32 15.26 -18.80
CA PRO A 275 20.25 15.18 -19.78
C PRO A 275 18.89 14.84 -19.15
N VAL A 276 17.84 15.56 -19.58
CA VAL A 276 16.44 15.23 -19.23
C VAL A 276 16.01 13.99 -20.02
N PRO A 277 15.46 12.94 -19.38
CA PRO A 277 14.98 11.76 -20.08
C PRO A 277 13.94 12.12 -21.17
N PRO A 278 13.99 11.51 -22.37
CA PRO A 278 13.11 11.86 -23.49
C PRO A 278 11.61 11.83 -23.13
N ALA A 279 11.18 10.86 -22.34
CA ALA A 279 9.79 10.75 -21.88
C ALA A 279 9.36 11.92 -20.96
N VAL A 280 10.27 12.39 -20.10
CA VAL A 280 10.02 13.55 -19.21
C VAL A 280 10.00 14.83 -20.03
N ALA A 281 10.92 14.96 -20.99
CA ALA A 281 10.98 16.11 -21.89
C ALA A 281 9.71 16.24 -22.75
N ALA A 282 9.23 15.13 -23.33
CA ALA A 282 7.97 15.12 -24.08
C ALA A 282 6.76 15.50 -23.20
N CYS A 283 6.71 15.01 -21.97
CA CYS A 283 5.61 15.32 -21.04
C CYS A 283 5.60 16.81 -20.65
N LEU A 284 6.76 17.39 -20.29
CA LEU A 284 6.88 18.82 -19.97
C LEU A 284 6.51 19.72 -21.15
N TYR A 285 6.88 19.32 -22.36
CA TYR A 285 6.54 20.06 -23.56
C TYR A 285 5.04 20.04 -23.85
N HIS A 286 4.38 18.88 -23.72
CA HIS A 286 2.93 18.79 -23.88
C HIS A 286 2.16 19.59 -22.84
N VAL A 287 2.64 19.68 -21.60
CA VAL A 287 2.04 20.57 -20.57
C VAL A 287 2.15 22.04 -20.99
N ALA A 288 3.25 22.44 -21.63
CA ALA A 288 3.43 23.81 -22.09
C ALA A 288 2.62 24.17 -23.35
N GLN A 289 2.10 23.17 -24.07
CA GLN A 289 1.23 23.35 -25.24
C GLN A 289 -0.26 23.49 -24.89
N ALA A 290 -0.66 23.13 -23.66
CA ALA A 290 -2.05 23.17 -23.19
C ALA A 290 -2.43 24.56 -22.65
#